data_AF-A0A1X0T4M7-F1
#
_entry.id   AF-A0A1X0T4M7-F1
#
_cell.length_a   1.000
_cell.length_b   1.000
_cell.length_c   1.000
_cell.angle_alpha   90.00
_cell.angle_beta   90.00
_cell.angle_gamma   90.00
#
_symmetry.space_group_name_H-M   'P 1'
#
loop_
_entity.id
_entity.type
_entity.pdbx_description
1 polymer ?
#
loop_
_entity_poly.entity_id
_entity_poly.type
_entity_poly.pdbx_seq_one_letter_code
_entity_poly.pdbx_strand_id
1 'polypeptide(L)'
;MGAIMKPFDGEAFGLELTQVVKDYLAREVREMNRRMDAIEAEHAAYKGAYDAGCSYQKGATVTFEGRRWKAAQAAAVGDVPGEDLDTWRVA
;
A
#
# COMPACT_ATOMS: atom_id res chain seq x y z
N MET A 1 56.08 29.28 -13.54
CA MET A 1 55.23 28.07 -13.46
C MET A 1 53.80 28.53 -13.25
N GLY A 2 53.06 28.82 -14.33
CA GLY A 2 51.66 29.22 -14.26
C GLY A 2 50.77 27.99 -14.17
N ALA A 3 49.98 27.86 -13.11
CA ALA A 3 49.02 26.78 -12.98
C ALA A 3 47.90 26.96 -14.01
N ILE A 4 47.72 25.98 -14.90
CA ILE A 4 46.62 25.97 -15.87
C ILE A 4 45.36 25.56 -15.10
N MET A 5 44.47 26.52 -14.86
CA MET A 5 43.13 26.23 -14.34
C MET A 5 42.29 25.61 -15.46
N LYS A 6 41.73 24.41 -15.23
CA LYS A 6 40.80 23.79 -16.18
C LYS A 6 39.54 24.66 -16.33
N PRO A 7 39.03 24.87 -17.55
CA PRO A 7 37.75 25.56 -17.75
C PRO A 7 36.60 24.75 -17.15
N PHE A 8 35.57 25.45 -16.67
CA PHE A 8 34.35 24.83 -16.14
C PHE A 8 33.57 24.14 -17.27
N ASP A 9 33.20 22.89 -17.04
CA ASP A 9 32.36 22.10 -17.93
C ASP A 9 30.91 22.16 -17.44
N GLY A 10 30.13 23.10 -18.00
CA GLY A 10 28.74 23.29 -17.64
C GLY A 10 27.82 22.16 -18.11
N GLU A 11 28.21 21.42 -19.15
CA GLU A 11 27.43 20.29 -19.65
C GLU A 11 27.54 19.10 -18.70
N ALA A 12 28.77 18.75 -18.29
CA ALA A 12 28.99 17.70 -17.30
C ALA A 12 28.28 18.02 -15.97
N PHE A 13 28.39 19.26 -15.49
CA PHE A 13 27.69 19.71 -14.29
C PHE A 13 26.16 19.64 -14.45
N GLY A 14 25.63 20.05 -15.61
CA GLY A 14 24.20 19.99 -15.90
C GLY A 14 23.64 18.56 -15.92
N LEU A 15 24.41 17.61 -16.45
CA LEU A 15 24.07 16.19 -16.42
C LEU A 15 24.06 15.63 -15.00
N GLU A 16 25.05 15.99 -14.19
CA GLU A 16 25.13 15.58 -12.78
C GLU A 16 23.92 16.10 -11.99
N LEU A 17 23.62 17.40 -12.09
CA LEU A 17 22.48 18.01 -11.40
C LEU A 17 21.15 17.38 -11.84
N THR A 18 21.00 17.13 -13.14
CA THR A 18 19.79 16.47 -13.68
C THR A 18 19.64 15.07 -13.10
N GLN A 19 20.73 14.33 -12.95
CA GLN A 19 20.69 13.00 -12.37
C GLN A 19 20.29 13.04 -10.89
N VAL A 20 20.85 13.96 -10.11
CA VAL A 20 20.47 14.17 -8.71
C VAL A 20 18.97 14.46 -8.56
N VAL A 21 18.42 15.32 -9.41
CA VAL A 21 16.99 15.65 -9.39
C VAL A 21 16.13 14.44 -9.77
N LYS A 22 16.52 13.68 -10.79
CA LYS A 22 15.82 12.45 -11.20
C LYS A 22 15.80 11.42 -10.07
N ASP A 23 16.93 11.21 -9.41
CA ASP A 23 17.04 10.24 -8.32
C ASP A 23 16.19 10.64 -7.11
N TYR A 24 16.16 11.94 -6.79
CA TYR A 24 15.27 12.48 -5.77
C TYR A 24 13.80 12.20 -6.11
N LEU A 25 13.36 12.60 -7.31
CA LEU A 25 11.97 12.39 -7.75
C LEU A 25 11.59 10.91 -7.78
N ALA A 26 12.48 10.05 -8.27
CA ALA A 26 12.24 8.61 -8.31
C ALA A 26 12.05 8.02 -6.91
N ARG A 27 12.78 8.51 -5.91
CA ARG A 27 12.60 8.09 -4.51
C ARG A 27 11.26 8.56 -3.94
N GLU A 28 10.91 9.83 -4.11
CA GLU A 28 9.66 10.36 -3.57
C GLU A 28 8.44 9.70 -4.22
N VAL A 29 8.46 9.52 -5.55
CA VAL A 29 7.39 8.82 -6.28
C VAL A 29 7.26 7.36 -5.87
N ARG A 30 8.38 6.68 -5.62
CA ARG A 30 8.36 5.29 -5.14
C ARG A 30 7.64 5.16 -3.80
N GLU A 31 7.89 6.06 -2.86
CA GLU A 31 7.21 6.05 -1.56
C GLU A 31 5.71 6.36 -1.69
N MET A 32 5.33 7.29 -2.57
CA MET A 32 3.92 7.54 -2.84
C MET A 32 3.21 6.33 -3.45
N ASN A 33 3.82 5.68 -4.45
CA ASN A 33 3.25 4.49 -5.07
C ASN A 33 3.11 3.35 -4.05
N ARG A 34 4.12 3.15 -3.20
CA ARG A 34 4.05 2.14 -2.14
C ARG A 34 2.88 2.38 -1.18
N ARG A 35 2.60 3.63 -0.84
CA ARG A 35 1.44 3.99 -0.02
C ARG A 35 0.12 3.76 -0.74
N MET A 36 0.05 4.05 -2.04
CA MET A 36 -1.14 3.76 -2.86
C MET A 36 -1.42 2.26 -2.90
N ASP A 37 -0.40 1.43 -3.21
CA ASP A 37 -0.52 -0.03 -3.25
C ASP A 37 -1.05 -0.59 -1.92
N ALA A 38 -0.56 -0.05 -0.79
CA ALA A 38 -1.02 -0.46 0.54
C ALA A 38 -2.50 -0.11 0.77
N ILE A 39 -2.94 1.08 0.36
CA ILE A 39 -4.35 1.51 0.47
C ILE A 39 -5.24 0.66 -0.44
N GLU A 40 -4.82 0.40 -1.68
CA GLU A 40 -5.57 -0.42 -2.62
C GLU A 40 -5.71 -1.86 -2.13
N ALA A 41 -4.65 -2.43 -1.56
CA ALA A 41 -4.69 -3.75 -0.94
C ALA A 41 -5.66 -3.81 0.26
N GLU A 42 -5.69 -2.76 1.10
CA GLU A 42 -6.64 -2.67 2.21
C GLU A 42 -8.08 -2.51 1.73
N HIS A 43 -8.32 -1.64 0.73
CA HIS A 43 -9.66 -1.42 0.19
C HIS A 43 -10.19 -2.66 -0.55
N ALA A 44 -9.33 -3.38 -1.28
CA ALA A 44 -9.69 -4.65 -1.91
C ALA A 44 -10.13 -5.71 -0.87
N ALA A 45 -9.66 -5.60 0.37
CA ALA A 45 -10.07 -6.47 1.46
C ALA A 45 -11.44 -6.09 2.03
N TYR A 46 -11.85 -4.82 2.00
CA TYR A 46 -13.18 -4.42 2.50
C TYR A 46 -14.29 -4.84 1.53
N LYS A 47 -15.26 -5.62 2.04
CA LYS A 47 -16.38 -6.20 1.25
C LYS A 47 -17.74 -5.58 1.59
N GLY A 48 -17.77 -4.49 2.36
CA GLY A 48 -19.02 -3.82 2.74
C GLY A 48 -19.68 -4.45 3.98
N ALA A 49 -21.01 -4.43 4.04
CA ALA A 49 -21.75 -5.11 5.09
C ALA A 49 -21.65 -6.63 4.93
N TYR A 50 -21.65 -7.36 6.05
CA TYR A 50 -21.73 -8.83 6.02
C TYR A 50 -23.02 -9.31 5.34
N ASP A 51 -22.88 -10.29 4.46
CA ASP A 51 -23.97 -11.00 3.80
C ASP A 51 -23.79 -12.50 4.05
N ALA A 52 -24.78 -13.11 4.72
CA ALA A 52 -24.77 -14.52 5.07
C ALA A 52 -24.78 -15.45 3.85
N GLY A 53 -25.16 -14.96 2.67
CA GLY A 53 -25.11 -15.71 1.41
C GLY A 53 -23.73 -15.75 0.73
N CYS A 54 -22.74 -15.01 1.26
CA CYS A 54 -21.42 -14.88 0.66
C CYS A 54 -20.33 -15.60 1.47
N SER A 55 -19.30 -16.10 0.77
CA SER A 55 -18.05 -16.53 1.40
C SER A 55 -17.00 -15.42 1.32
N TYR A 56 -16.07 -15.42 2.27
CA TYR A 56 -15.05 -14.40 2.41
C TYR A 56 -13.67 -15.03 2.52
N GLN A 57 -12.71 -14.50 1.76
CA GLN A 57 -11.33 -14.97 1.83
C GLN A 57 -10.62 -14.43 3.07
N LYS A 58 -9.57 -15.13 3.52
CA LYS A 58 -8.70 -14.65 4.61
C LYS A 58 -8.25 -13.21 4.35
N GLY A 59 -8.38 -12.36 5.36
CA GLY A 59 -8.05 -10.94 5.31
C GLY A 59 -9.19 -10.04 4.87
N ALA A 60 -10.27 -10.59 4.29
CA ALA A 60 -11.46 -9.83 3.96
C ALA A 60 -12.04 -9.17 5.21
N THR A 61 -12.60 -7.98 5.04
CA THR A 61 -13.10 -7.15 6.12
C THR A 61 -14.53 -6.75 5.82
N VAL A 62 -15.44 -6.89 6.79
CA VAL A 62 -16.86 -6.55 6.65
C VAL A 62 -17.34 -5.72 7.83
N THR A 63 -18.49 -5.09 7.69
CA THR A 63 -19.21 -4.45 8.80
C THR A 63 -20.40 -5.31 9.20
N PHE A 64 -20.50 -5.65 10.48
CA PHE A 64 -21.61 -6.40 11.05
C PHE A 64 -21.89 -5.89 12.48
N GLU A 65 -23.16 -5.65 12.79
CA GLU A 65 -23.62 -5.09 14.07
C GLU A 65 -22.85 -3.84 14.53
N GLY A 66 -22.57 -2.93 13.59
CA GLY A 66 -21.88 -1.67 13.87
C GLY A 66 -20.38 -1.81 14.17
N ARG A 67 -19.81 -3.01 14.05
CA ARG A 67 -18.37 -3.27 14.22
C ARG A 67 -17.75 -3.75 12.91
N ARG A 68 -16.44 -3.60 12.83
CA ARG A 68 -15.64 -4.09 11.70
C ARG A 68 -14.99 -5.43 12.07
N TRP A 69 -15.11 -6.39 11.17
CA TRP A 69 -14.62 -7.75 11.36
C TRP A 69 -13.70 -8.14 10.21
N LYS A 70 -12.58 -8.77 10.52
CA LYS A 70 -11.60 -9.29 9.56
C LYS A 70 -11.56 -10.82 9.65
N ALA A 71 -11.70 -11.47 8.50
CA ALA A 71 -11.61 -12.91 8.39
C ALA A 71 -10.16 -13.37 8.67
N ALA A 72 -9.91 -14.10 9.74
CA ALA A 72 -8.59 -14.63 10.10
C ALA A 72 -8.19 -15.84 9.24
N GLN A 73 -9.19 -16.51 8.66
CA GLN A 73 -9.11 -17.56 7.65
C GLN A 73 -10.23 -17.37 6.61
N ALA A 74 -10.36 -18.27 5.64
CA ALA A 74 -11.51 -18.22 4.74
C ALA A 74 -12.79 -18.54 5.53
N ALA A 75 -13.78 -17.66 5.45
CA ALA A 75 -15.11 -17.83 6.05
C ALA A 75 -16.08 -18.34 4.99
N ALA A 76 -16.78 -19.42 5.29
CA ALA A 76 -17.80 -20.02 4.45
C ALA A 76 -19.12 -19.22 4.48
N VAL A 77 -20.04 -19.59 3.60
CA VAL A 77 -21.41 -19.07 3.59
C VAL A 77 -22.06 -19.39 4.94
N GLY A 78 -22.61 -18.38 5.61
CA GLY A 78 -23.25 -18.50 6.91
C GLY A 78 -22.31 -18.38 8.12
N ASP A 79 -20.99 -18.26 7.94
CA ASP A 79 -20.07 -18.02 9.07
C ASP A 79 -20.24 -16.59 9.56
N VAL A 80 -20.94 -16.40 10.68
CA VAL A 80 -21.32 -15.07 11.17
C VAL A 80 -20.18 -14.41 11.94
N PRO A 81 -19.84 -13.13 11.65
CA PRO A 81 -18.86 -12.41 12.43
C PRO A 81 -19.26 -12.26 13.90
N GLY A 82 -18.33 -12.64 14.79
CA GLY A 82 -18.52 -12.56 16.24
C GLY A 82 -18.99 -13.85 16.92
N GLU A 83 -19.43 -14.86 16.16
CA GLU A 83 -19.74 -16.19 16.72
C GLU A 83 -18.48 -17.04 16.90
N ASP A 84 -17.59 -17.04 15.90
CA ASP A 84 -16.31 -17.73 15.94
C ASP A 84 -15.14 -16.75 15.76
N LEU A 85 -14.34 -16.59 16.81
CA LEU A 85 -13.17 -15.70 16.84
C LEU A 85 -11.93 -16.26 16.14
N ASP A 86 -11.92 -17.57 15.84
CA ASP A 86 -10.89 -18.18 15.01
C ASP A 86 -11.15 -17.90 13.52
N THR A 87 -12.41 -17.68 13.14
CA THR A 87 -12.80 -17.26 11.79
C THR A 87 -12.86 -15.74 11.63
N TRP A 88 -13.47 -15.01 12.57
CA TRP A 88 -13.66 -13.56 12.50
C TRP A 88 -13.05 -12.83 13.69
N ARG A 89 -12.10 -11.92 13.44
CA ARG A 89 -11.51 -11.07 14.48
C ARG A 89 -11.96 -9.64 14.32
N VAL A 90 -12.07 -8.91 15.43
CA VAL A 90 -12.29 -7.47 15.37
C VAL A 90 -11.12 -6.82 14.63
N ALA A 91 -11.44 -6.04 13.60
CA ALA A 91 -10.48 -5.40 12.70
C ALA A 91 -9.95 -4.07 13.27
#